data_AF-A0AAD7UCQ6-F1
#
_entry.id   AF-A0AAD7UCQ6-F1
#
_cell.length_a   1.000
_cell.length_b   1.000
_cell.length_c   1.000
_cell.angle_alpha   90.00
_cell.angle_beta   90.00
_cell.angle_gamma   90.00
#
_symmetry.space_group_name_H-M   'P 1'
#
loop_
_entity.id
_entity.type
_entity.pdbx_description
1 polymer ?
#
loop_
_entity_poly.entity_id
_entity_poly.type
_entity_poly.pdbx_seq_one_letter_code
_entity_poly.pdbx_strand_id
1 'polypeptide(L)'
;MGRRRPGEGYAKVEARLVGGRSVLSRSVHASPLRVQPMPTASARRAKAAAAVIASVGGGLLADDDVQVEVSVGAGATLWLGTQASTKIYKKRRTPYWSGAAAAATRSRFEARVAGTLVYAPDPCVPYRGSAYAGTSRYVLEPGASLVTVDWVQAGRVRMRGGERWVLESFSSRATWQIGDDESAADAVVLDAHSRRGFDLGGTRRDATATLAVVGLPEVASRCLKAARAIARRSGARVVDEDEDEDFPSLASPVALGCSSAGKLLVARLVAADSEDIYRVLHHVLLPLEAALGSAPYADRIYGSSSRVSPRDCPDEDDFESPPLEEAGGSWGQWLGAALRLGDAALPTGGFAHSGGLEAASQLGVLRPGDEASLLAFVAAAADTHARLYAPFAKAAARDGADLASLDGALDALLKTHAPARRASERQGAAVRRIAESLGVALSPTPTHGAVAMGFLAATLGLPDLAAAVVFAHATTRDAFSAAVRLGLVGPLRAVALQARALDDQVRRLSAIFPDLDPATAATSAPLLDALHAAHDLLEMRLFQS
;
A
#
# COMPACT_ATOMS: atom_id res chain seq x y z
N MET A 1 -38.04 3.39 -7.13
CA MET A 1 -36.67 2.81 -7.09
C MET A 1 -36.63 1.66 -8.09
N GLY A 2 -35.84 1.76 -9.15
CA GLY A 2 -35.68 0.66 -10.12
C GLY A 2 -35.15 -0.61 -9.45
N ARG A 3 -35.57 -1.79 -9.90
CA ARG A 3 -35.06 -3.07 -9.40
C ARG A 3 -33.55 -3.14 -9.67
N ARG A 4 -32.74 -3.14 -8.61
CA ARG A 4 -31.29 -3.39 -8.67
C ARG A 4 -31.03 -4.81 -9.15
N ARG A 5 -29.92 -5.01 -9.86
CA ARG A 5 -29.52 -6.35 -10.33
C ARG A 5 -29.06 -7.20 -9.13
N PRO A 6 -29.22 -8.53 -9.18
CA PRO A 6 -28.57 -9.41 -8.19
C PRO A 6 -27.06 -9.12 -8.11
N GLY A 7 -26.52 -8.98 -6.90
CA GLY A 7 -25.11 -8.61 -6.66
C GLY A 7 -24.87 -7.11 -6.48
N GLU A 8 -25.82 -6.24 -6.86
CA GLU A 8 -25.72 -4.78 -6.61
C GLU A 8 -26.16 -4.42 -5.18
N GLY A 9 -25.21 -4.42 -4.26
CA GLY A 9 -25.42 -4.11 -2.84
C GLY A 9 -25.37 -2.63 -2.51
N TYR A 10 -26.10 -2.23 -1.48
CA TYR A 10 -26.03 -0.85 -0.98
C TYR A 10 -26.18 -0.78 0.53
N ALA A 11 -25.44 0.11 1.17
CA ALA A 11 -25.63 0.51 2.55
C ALA A 11 -25.50 2.02 2.68
N LYS A 12 -26.35 2.65 3.47
CA LYS A 12 -26.26 4.05 3.86
C LYS A 12 -26.42 4.21 5.35
N VAL A 13 -25.46 4.85 5.99
CA VAL A 13 -25.41 5.10 7.43
C VAL A 13 -25.22 6.59 7.67
N GLU A 14 -26.18 7.23 8.36
CA GLU A 14 -26.08 8.64 8.76
C GLU A 14 -26.13 8.78 10.28
N ALA A 15 -25.07 9.32 10.88
CA ALA A 15 -24.99 9.66 12.30
C ALA A 15 -25.13 11.18 12.50
N ARG A 16 -25.94 11.60 13.47
CA ARG A 16 -26.15 13.02 13.84
C ARG A 16 -26.17 13.19 15.35
N LEU A 17 -25.83 14.40 15.80
CA LEU A 17 -25.95 14.78 17.20
C LEU A 17 -27.40 15.21 17.50
N VAL A 18 -28.08 14.50 18.40
CA VAL A 18 -29.45 14.78 18.84
C VAL A 18 -29.51 14.73 20.36
N GLY A 19 -29.95 15.81 21.00
CA GLY A 19 -30.04 15.89 22.47
C GLY A 19 -28.69 15.65 23.17
N GLY A 20 -27.60 16.10 22.56
CA GLY A 20 -26.23 15.92 23.06
C GLY A 20 -25.71 14.48 22.97
N ARG A 21 -26.31 13.61 22.13
CA ARG A 21 -25.84 12.24 21.89
C ARG A 21 -25.83 11.91 20.40
N SER A 22 -24.89 11.09 19.98
CA SER A 22 -24.82 10.62 18.60
C SER A 22 -25.87 9.54 18.37
N VAL A 23 -26.69 9.71 17.33
CA VAL A 23 -27.74 8.76 16.94
C VAL A 23 -27.60 8.38 15.48
N LEU A 24 -27.88 7.12 15.15
CA LEU A 24 -28.05 6.68 13.77
C LEU A 24 -29.38 7.21 13.24
N SER A 25 -29.35 8.41 12.68
CA SER A 25 -30.51 9.08 12.08
C SER A 25 -31.04 8.36 10.83
N ARG A 26 -30.19 7.61 10.15
CA ARG A 26 -30.57 6.79 9.00
C ARG A 26 -29.71 5.54 8.90
N SER A 27 -30.36 4.41 8.63
CA SER A 27 -29.71 3.14 8.29
C SER A 27 -30.56 2.47 7.20
N VAL A 28 -30.03 2.42 5.98
CA VAL A 28 -30.68 1.80 4.81
C VAL A 28 -29.71 0.79 4.24
N HIS A 29 -30.20 -0.37 3.83
CA HIS A 29 -29.36 -1.35 3.14
C HIS A 29 -30.15 -2.19 2.13
N ALA A 30 -29.43 -2.79 1.21
CA ALA A 30 -29.90 -3.75 0.24
C ALA A 30 -28.84 -4.85 0.05
N SER A 31 -29.33 -6.08 -0.11
CA SER A 31 -28.52 -7.29 -0.33
C SER A 31 -27.47 -7.10 -1.44
N PRO A 32 -26.25 -7.65 -1.31
CA PRO A 32 -25.80 -8.52 -0.22
C PRO A 32 -25.46 -7.79 1.08
N LEU A 33 -25.47 -6.47 1.13
CA LEU A 33 -25.12 -5.72 2.35
C LEU A 33 -26.26 -5.69 3.36
N ARG A 34 -25.88 -5.71 4.64
CA ARG A 34 -26.75 -5.50 5.79
C ARG A 34 -26.08 -4.57 6.78
N VAL A 35 -26.80 -3.56 7.24
CA VAL A 35 -26.35 -2.69 8.33
C VAL A 35 -27.10 -3.07 9.60
N GLN A 36 -26.36 -3.37 10.67
CA GLN A 36 -26.91 -3.68 11.98
C GLN A 36 -26.49 -2.61 13.00
N PRO A 37 -27.43 -1.79 13.48
CA PRO A 37 -27.21 -0.90 14.62
C PRO A 37 -26.77 -1.66 15.88
N MET A 38 -25.86 -1.08 16.65
CA MET A 38 -25.30 -1.66 17.88
C MET A 38 -25.54 -0.76 19.11
N PRO A 39 -26.77 -0.70 19.67
CA PRO A 39 -27.12 0.18 20.79
C PRO A 39 -26.65 -0.36 22.15
N THR A 40 -25.36 -0.62 22.30
CA THR A 40 -24.77 -1.14 23.54
C THR A 40 -24.93 -0.14 24.69
N ALA A 41 -24.94 -0.63 25.93
CA ALA A 41 -25.00 0.24 27.10
C ALA A 41 -23.77 1.17 27.18
N SER A 42 -22.60 0.66 26.79
CA SER A 42 -21.35 1.42 26.82
C SER A 42 -21.32 2.53 25.75
N ALA A 43 -21.74 2.25 24.52
CA ALA A 43 -21.85 3.29 23.48
C ALA A 43 -22.85 4.39 23.88
N ARG A 44 -23.97 4.02 24.52
CA ARG A 44 -24.94 4.98 25.07
C ARG A 44 -24.34 5.87 26.16
N ARG A 45 -23.52 5.32 27.06
CA ARG A 45 -22.81 6.11 28.09
C ARG A 45 -21.77 7.06 27.46
N ALA A 46 -21.06 6.59 26.45
CA ALA A 46 -20.10 7.39 25.69
C ALA A 46 -20.76 8.39 24.72
N LYS A 47 -22.10 8.39 24.60
CA LYS A 47 -22.87 9.25 23.69
C LYS A 47 -22.48 9.05 22.21
N ALA A 48 -22.02 7.85 21.86
CA ALA A 48 -21.59 7.45 20.52
C ALA A 48 -22.65 6.62 19.79
N ALA A 49 -22.63 6.69 18.46
CA ALA A 49 -23.36 5.79 17.58
C ALA A 49 -22.44 4.63 17.16
N ALA A 50 -23.00 3.43 17.06
CA ALA A 50 -22.26 2.24 16.67
C ALA A 50 -23.09 1.39 15.70
N ALA A 51 -22.47 0.89 14.64
CA ALA A 51 -23.08 -0.04 13.69
C ALA A 51 -22.03 -1.02 13.14
N VAL A 52 -22.51 -2.16 12.65
CA VAL A 52 -21.68 -3.09 11.87
C VAL A 52 -22.28 -3.32 10.49
N ILE A 53 -21.40 -3.48 9.50
CA ILE A 53 -21.74 -3.92 8.15
C ILE A 53 -21.50 -5.43 8.06
N ALA A 54 -22.45 -6.15 7.48
CA ALA A 54 -22.33 -7.57 7.18
C ALA A 54 -22.72 -7.83 5.73
N SER A 55 -22.23 -8.92 5.16
CA SER A 55 -22.75 -9.45 3.90
C SER A 55 -23.55 -10.74 4.14
N VAL A 56 -24.65 -10.88 3.41
CA VAL A 56 -25.47 -12.10 3.44
C VAL A 56 -24.64 -13.27 2.92
N GLY A 57 -24.52 -14.34 3.71
CA GLY A 57 -23.67 -15.48 3.39
C GLY A 57 -22.22 -15.37 3.88
N GLY A 58 -21.86 -14.27 4.55
CA GLY A 58 -20.57 -14.11 5.23
C GLY A 58 -19.38 -13.79 4.31
N GLY A 59 -19.65 -13.37 3.07
CA GLY A 59 -18.65 -12.83 2.14
C GLY A 59 -19.30 -12.21 0.90
N LEU A 60 -18.48 -11.87 -0.09
CA LEU A 60 -18.89 -11.33 -1.38
C LEU A 60 -18.54 -12.30 -2.49
N LEU A 61 -19.44 -12.47 -3.45
CA LEU A 61 -19.28 -13.32 -4.61
C LEU A 61 -18.63 -12.54 -5.76
N ALA A 62 -18.03 -13.27 -6.70
CA ALA A 62 -17.63 -12.69 -7.97
C ALA A 62 -18.83 -12.02 -8.66
N ASP A 63 -18.59 -10.88 -9.32
CA ASP A 63 -19.60 -9.98 -9.88
C ASP A 63 -20.42 -9.15 -8.85
N ASP A 64 -20.25 -9.35 -7.53
CA ASP A 64 -20.88 -8.44 -6.55
C ASP A 64 -20.31 -7.02 -6.72
N ASP A 65 -21.20 -6.04 -6.72
CA ASP A 65 -20.89 -4.62 -6.82
C ASP A 65 -21.58 -3.90 -5.65
N VAL A 66 -20.82 -3.62 -4.61
CA VAL A 66 -21.35 -3.09 -3.34
C VAL A 66 -20.95 -1.64 -3.14
N GLN A 67 -21.90 -0.83 -2.66
CA GLN A 67 -21.66 0.56 -2.34
C GLN A 67 -22.07 0.89 -0.91
N VAL A 68 -21.19 1.53 -0.15
CA VAL A 68 -21.42 1.99 1.21
C VAL A 68 -21.27 3.50 1.26
N GLU A 69 -22.32 4.20 1.70
CA GLU A 69 -22.31 5.63 1.98
C GLU A 69 -22.40 5.89 3.48
N VAL A 70 -21.48 6.68 4.01
CA VAL A 70 -21.44 7.07 5.41
C VAL A 70 -21.47 8.59 5.51
N SER A 71 -22.25 9.12 6.45
CA SER A 71 -22.25 10.54 6.77
C SER A 71 -22.27 10.73 8.28
N VAL A 72 -21.33 11.52 8.80
CA VAL A 72 -21.23 11.85 10.23
C VAL A 72 -21.35 13.35 10.38
N GLY A 73 -22.44 13.81 10.98
CA GLY A 73 -22.69 15.23 11.23
C GLY A 73 -21.77 15.84 12.29
N ALA A 74 -21.71 17.16 12.33
CA ALA A 74 -20.90 17.91 13.28
C ALA A 74 -21.20 17.50 14.74
N GLY A 75 -20.15 17.29 15.52
CA GLY A 75 -20.23 16.86 16.93
C GLY A 75 -20.74 15.43 17.16
N ALA A 76 -21.08 14.67 16.11
CA ALA A 76 -21.46 13.27 16.23
C ALA A 76 -20.22 12.36 16.15
N THR A 77 -20.27 11.24 16.88
CA THR A 77 -19.26 10.19 16.89
C THR A 77 -19.88 8.89 16.41
N LEU A 78 -19.30 8.29 15.37
CA LEU A 78 -19.72 7.01 14.80
C LEU A 78 -18.56 6.00 14.80
N TRP A 79 -18.76 4.87 15.47
CA TRP A 79 -17.98 3.66 15.22
C TRP A 79 -18.69 2.77 14.19
N LEU A 80 -17.96 2.35 13.17
CA LEU A 80 -18.44 1.48 12.11
C LEU A 80 -17.44 0.33 11.94
N GLY A 81 -17.89 -0.89 12.18
CA GLY A 81 -17.09 -2.11 11.97
C GLY A 81 -17.75 -3.05 10.97
N THR A 82 -17.20 -4.25 10.86
CA THR A 82 -17.88 -5.38 10.20
C THR A 82 -18.24 -6.44 11.22
N GLN A 83 -19.21 -7.29 10.90
CA GLN A 83 -19.58 -8.39 11.79
C GLN A 83 -18.45 -9.42 11.94
N ALA A 84 -17.74 -9.68 10.84
CA ALA A 84 -16.62 -10.61 10.75
C ALA A 84 -15.79 -10.26 9.51
N SER A 85 -14.69 -11.00 9.29
CA SER A 85 -13.85 -10.86 8.11
C SER A 85 -14.65 -11.05 6.81
N THR A 86 -14.41 -10.18 5.83
CA THR A 86 -15.12 -10.21 4.54
C THR A 86 -14.44 -11.21 3.61
N LYS A 87 -15.06 -12.37 3.38
CA LYS A 87 -14.54 -13.40 2.47
C LYS A 87 -14.81 -12.99 1.02
N ILE A 88 -13.82 -13.08 0.14
CA ILE A 88 -14.03 -12.85 -1.30
C ILE A 88 -13.97 -14.18 -2.03
N TYR A 89 -15.09 -14.56 -2.64
CA TYR A 89 -15.23 -15.83 -3.34
C TYR A 89 -14.94 -15.68 -4.83
N LYS A 90 -14.31 -16.72 -5.41
CA LYS A 90 -14.14 -16.82 -6.87
C LYS A 90 -15.45 -17.12 -7.61
N LYS A 91 -15.47 -16.86 -8.91
CA LYS A 91 -16.58 -17.28 -9.78
C LYS A 91 -16.68 -18.80 -9.85
N ARG A 92 -17.90 -19.34 -9.75
CA ARG A 92 -18.14 -20.78 -9.74
C ARG A 92 -18.18 -21.43 -11.14
N ARG A 93 -18.12 -20.65 -12.23
CA ARG A 93 -17.96 -21.09 -13.64
C ARG A 93 -17.83 -19.87 -14.56
N THR A 94 -16.72 -19.75 -15.28
CA THR A 94 -16.65 -18.96 -16.52
C THR A 94 -16.90 -19.97 -17.66
N PRO A 95 -17.94 -19.82 -18.49
CA PRO A 95 -18.12 -20.72 -19.63
C PRO A 95 -16.87 -20.66 -20.52
N TYR A 96 -16.28 -21.81 -20.85
CA TYR A 96 -15.01 -21.91 -21.58
C TYR A 96 -15.02 -21.16 -22.94
N TRP A 97 -16.20 -20.91 -23.49
CA TRP A 97 -16.43 -20.23 -24.76
C TRP A 97 -16.57 -18.71 -24.64
N SER A 98 -16.67 -18.14 -23.42
CA SER A 98 -17.09 -16.75 -23.24
C SER A 98 -15.99 -15.71 -23.46
N GLY A 99 -14.71 -16.08 -23.43
CA GLY A 99 -13.58 -15.15 -23.59
C GLY A 99 -13.59 -13.94 -22.62
N ALA A 100 -14.49 -13.92 -21.64
CA ALA A 100 -14.77 -12.77 -20.80
C ALA A 100 -13.79 -12.77 -19.62
N ALA A 101 -13.19 -11.60 -19.37
CA ALA A 101 -12.32 -11.36 -18.23
C ALA A 101 -12.99 -11.82 -16.92
N ALA A 102 -12.19 -12.31 -15.98
CA ALA A 102 -12.69 -12.77 -14.69
C ALA A 102 -13.47 -11.64 -14.00
N ALA A 103 -14.68 -11.98 -13.56
CA ALA A 103 -15.54 -11.10 -12.82
C ALA A 103 -14.94 -10.70 -11.47
N ALA A 104 -14.54 -9.43 -11.34
CA ALA A 104 -14.06 -8.89 -10.06
C ALA A 104 -15.23 -8.46 -9.16
N THR A 105 -15.13 -8.75 -7.87
CA THR A 105 -15.96 -8.11 -6.84
C THR A 105 -15.54 -6.64 -6.75
N ARG A 106 -16.52 -5.72 -6.83
CA ARG A 106 -16.29 -4.28 -6.70
C ARG A 106 -16.88 -3.74 -5.41
N SER A 107 -16.11 -2.93 -4.69
CA SER A 107 -16.54 -2.28 -3.45
C SER A 107 -16.25 -0.79 -3.52
N ARG A 108 -17.29 0.04 -3.30
CA ARG A 108 -17.18 1.50 -3.22
C ARG A 108 -17.60 1.98 -1.84
N PHE A 109 -16.69 2.58 -1.10
CA PHE A 109 -16.97 3.17 0.21
C PHE A 109 -16.79 4.69 0.12
N GLU A 110 -17.82 5.44 0.50
CA GLU A 110 -17.79 6.91 0.53
C GLU A 110 -18.19 7.41 1.92
N ALA A 111 -17.35 8.23 2.54
CA ALA A 111 -17.66 8.87 3.81
C ALA A 111 -17.54 10.39 3.72
N ARG A 112 -18.58 11.10 4.17
CA ARG A 112 -18.56 12.55 4.44
C ARG A 112 -18.56 12.77 5.95
N VAL A 113 -17.53 13.41 6.50
CA VAL A 113 -17.27 13.45 7.94
C VAL A 113 -17.13 14.89 8.40
N ALA A 114 -18.07 15.35 9.23
CA ALA A 114 -18.01 16.64 9.93
C ALA A 114 -17.81 16.48 11.46
N GLY A 115 -17.96 15.26 11.97
CA GLY A 115 -17.70 14.89 13.37
C GLY A 115 -16.53 13.91 13.46
N THR A 116 -16.74 12.78 14.16
CA THR A 116 -15.74 11.73 14.33
C THR A 116 -16.21 10.42 13.73
N LEU A 117 -15.46 9.88 12.75
CA LEU A 117 -15.69 8.55 12.19
C LEU A 117 -14.54 7.60 12.57
N VAL A 118 -14.88 6.46 13.18
CA VAL A 118 -13.94 5.35 13.39
C VAL A 118 -14.44 4.18 12.56
N TYR A 119 -13.87 3.99 11.37
CA TYR A 119 -14.13 2.86 10.49
C TYR A 119 -13.03 1.81 10.67
N ALA A 120 -13.30 0.79 11.47
CA ALA A 120 -12.37 -0.26 11.85
C ALA A 120 -12.97 -1.64 11.56
N PRO A 121 -13.02 -2.06 10.28
CA PRO A 121 -13.55 -3.37 9.88
C PRO A 121 -12.57 -4.51 10.24
N ASP A 122 -13.08 -5.75 10.25
CA ASP A 122 -12.30 -6.98 10.17
C ASP A 122 -11.72 -7.15 8.74
N PRO A 123 -10.69 -7.99 8.52
CA PRO A 123 -9.95 -7.99 7.28
C PRO A 123 -10.74 -8.56 6.10
N CYS A 124 -10.31 -8.19 4.91
CA CYS A 124 -10.66 -8.88 3.68
C CYS A 124 -9.88 -10.21 3.60
N VAL A 125 -10.57 -11.30 3.22
CA VAL A 125 -9.99 -12.65 3.09
C VAL A 125 -10.24 -13.18 1.68
N PRO A 126 -9.36 -12.86 0.72
CA PRO A 126 -9.48 -13.35 -0.65
C PRO A 126 -9.25 -14.86 -0.70
N TYR A 127 -10.15 -15.59 -1.36
CA TYR A 127 -9.99 -17.02 -1.59
C TYR A 127 -9.22 -17.26 -2.89
N ARG A 128 -8.76 -18.49 -3.10
CA ARG A 128 -8.05 -18.86 -4.33
C ARG A 128 -8.80 -18.44 -5.59
N GLY A 129 -8.10 -17.75 -6.49
CA GLY A 129 -8.64 -17.28 -7.77
C GLY A 129 -9.77 -16.25 -7.64
N SER A 130 -9.81 -15.51 -6.53
CA SER A 130 -10.71 -14.35 -6.39
C SER A 130 -10.05 -13.08 -6.93
N ALA A 131 -10.88 -12.19 -7.47
CA ALA A 131 -10.49 -10.86 -7.94
C ALA A 131 -11.30 -9.79 -7.17
N TYR A 132 -10.62 -8.82 -6.57
CA TYR A 132 -11.26 -7.75 -5.79
C TYR A 132 -10.75 -6.37 -6.21
N ALA A 133 -11.66 -5.41 -6.35
CA ALA A 133 -11.35 -4.01 -6.57
C ALA A 133 -12.15 -3.11 -5.61
N GLY A 134 -11.44 -2.51 -4.66
CA GLY A 134 -11.99 -1.62 -3.65
C GLY A 134 -11.56 -0.17 -3.86
N THR A 135 -12.51 0.75 -3.72
CA THR A 135 -12.22 2.19 -3.66
C THR A 135 -12.88 2.80 -2.44
N SER A 136 -12.10 3.53 -1.64
CA SER A 136 -12.58 4.27 -0.47
C SER A 136 -12.30 5.76 -0.65
N ARG A 137 -13.34 6.59 -0.47
CA ARG A 137 -13.24 8.05 -0.53
C ARG A 137 -13.72 8.66 0.77
N TYR A 138 -12.84 9.40 1.43
CA TYR A 138 -13.12 10.10 2.68
C TYR A 138 -13.03 11.61 2.42
N VAL A 139 -14.13 12.32 2.66
CA VAL A 139 -14.20 13.79 2.59
C VAL A 139 -14.47 14.30 3.99
N LEU A 140 -13.55 15.09 4.53
CA LEU A 140 -13.56 15.58 5.90
C LEU A 140 -13.71 17.10 5.90
N GLU A 141 -14.64 17.60 6.70
CA GLU A 141 -14.73 19.03 7.02
C GLU A 141 -13.54 19.48 7.89
N PRO A 142 -13.17 20.77 7.90
CA PRO A 142 -12.17 21.30 8.81
C PRO A 142 -12.51 20.97 10.28
N GLY A 143 -11.59 20.28 10.96
CA GLY A 143 -11.75 19.89 12.37
C GLY A 143 -12.45 18.54 12.61
N ALA A 144 -12.84 17.83 11.56
CA ALA A 144 -13.32 16.46 11.68
C ALA A 144 -12.19 15.48 12.07
N SER A 145 -12.58 14.39 12.73
CA SER A 145 -11.68 13.32 13.14
C SER A 145 -12.00 12.01 12.41
N LEU A 146 -10.97 11.28 12.01
CA LEU A 146 -11.11 10.05 11.25
C LEU A 146 -10.09 8.99 11.69
N VAL A 147 -10.56 7.76 11.82
CA VAL A 147 -9.75 6.54 11.80
C VAL A 147 -10.30 5.62 10.72
N THR A 148 -9.44 5.11 9.85
CA THR A 148 -9.80 4.07 8.87
C THR A 148 -8.78 2.95 8.90
N VAL A 149 -9.25 1.71 8.95
CA VAL A 149 -8.40 0.53 8.79
C VAL A 149 -8.79 -0.19 7.50
N ASP A 150 -7.84 -0.35 6.59
CA ASP A 150 -7.97 -1.19 5.42
C ASP A 150 -6.94 -2.31 5.50
N TRP A 151 -7.37 -3.56 5.45
CA TRP A 151 -6.46 -4.67 5.63
C TRP A 151 -6.94 -5.98 5.01
N VAL A 152 -5.95 -6.77 4.58
CA VAL A 152 -6.15 -8.01 3.83
C VAL A 152 -5.29 -9.13 4.42
N GLN A 153 -5.88 -10.32 4.51
CA GLN A 153 -5.19 -11.55 4.88
C GLN A 153 -4.77 -12.33 3.64
N ALA A 154 -3.78 -13.21 3.79
CA ALA A 154 -3.25 -14.02 2.71
C ALA A 154 -4.24 -15.06 2.17
N GLY A 155 -5.35 -15.29 2.86
CA GLY A 155 -6.35 -16.29 2.54
C GLY A 155 -6.65 -17.20 3.73
N ARG A 156 -7.07 -18.44 3.46
CA ARG A 156 -7.44 -19.42 4.49
C ARG A 156 -6.23 -20.21 5.00
N VAL A 157 -5.31 -19.53 5.67
CA VAL A 157 -4.00 -20.09 6.07
C VAL A 157 -4.08 -21.13 7.18
N ARG A 158 -5.11 -21.09 8.05
CA ARG A 158 -5.31 -22.03 9.17
C ARG A 158 -6.05 -23.33 8.81
N MET A 159 -6.46 -23.53 7.55
CA MET A 159 -7.10 -24.78 7.09
C MET A 159 -6.06 -25.82 6.64
N ARG A 160 -6.40 -27.13 6.72
CA ARG A 160 -5.54 -28.21 6.16
C ARG A 160 -5.39 -28.00 4.65
N GLY A 161 -4.16 -27.85 4.17
CA GLY A 161 -3.89 -27.46 2.77
C GLY A 161 -4.16 -25.97 2.49
N GLY A 162 -4.00 -25.12 3.51
CA GLY A 162 -4.33 -23.70 3.50
C GLY A 162 -3.77 -22.93 2.30
N GLU A 163 -4.48 -21.88 1.93
CA GLU A 163 -4.21 -21.09 0.73
C GLU A 163 -3.64 -19.73 1.13
N ARG A 164 -2.48 -19.37 0.56
CA ARG A 164 -1.72 -18.15 0.89
C ARG A 164 -1.36 -17.40 -0.39
N TRP A 165 -1.86 -16.17 -0.53
CA TRP A 165 -1.60 -15.28 -1.67
C TRP A 165 -1.88 -15.93 -3.03
N VAL A 166 -2.88 -16.81 -3.11
CA VAL A 166 -3.30 -17.50 -4.36
C VAL A 166 -4.56 -16.89 -4.96
N LEU A 167 -4.81 -15.62 -4.66
CA LEU A 167 -5.81 -14.78 -5.31
C LEU A 167 -5.40 -14.50 -6.76
N GLU A 168 -6.35 -14.08 -7.59
CA GLU A 168 -6.06 -13.63 -8.95
C GLU A 168 -5.57 -12.18 -8.93
N SER A 169 -6.35 -11.29 -8.31
CA SER A 169 -5.96 -9.90 -8.09
C SER A 169 -6.69 -9.30 -6.89
N PHE A 170 -6.04 -8.35 -6.22
CA PHE A 170 -6.61 -7.54 -5.16
C PHE A 170 -6.11 -6.12 -5.37
N SER A 171 -7.02 -5.17 -5.52
CA SER A 171 -6.69 -3.75 -5.55
C SER A 171 -7.50 -3.02 -4.50
N SER A 172 -6.82 -2.17 -3.73
CA SER A 172 -7.48 -1.23 -2.84
C SER A 172 -6.90 0.16 -3.07
N ARG A 173 -7.78 1.15 -3.27
CA ARG A 173 -7.43 2.56 -3.39
C ARG A 173 -8.21 3.36 -2.37
N ALA A 174 -7.49 4.09 -1.51
CA ALA A 174 -8.08 5.04 -0.57
C ALA A 174 -7.71 6.47 -0.96
N THR A 175 -8.65 7.40 -0.80
CA THR A 175 -8.43 8.84 -1.01
C THR A 175 -8.99 9.60 0.17
N TRP A 176 -8.21 10.58 0.64
CA TRP A 176 -8.59 11.47 1.72
C TRP A 176 -8.57 12.90 1.21
N GLN A 177 -9.65 13.64 1.43
CA GLN A 177 -9.77 15.06 1.19
C GLN A 177 -10.12 15.74 2.52
N ILE A 178 -9.22 16.56 3.04
CA ILE A 178 -9.30 17.21 4.36
C ILE A 178 -9.43 18.73 4.14
N GLY A 179 -10.65 19.25 4.31
CA GLY A 179 -10.98 20.61 3.85
C GLY A 179 -10.82 20.75 2.34
N ASP A 180 -10.48 21.96 1.89
CA ASP A 180 -10.41 22.29 0.46
C ASP A 180 -9.01 22.05 -0.14
N ASP A 181 -7.94 22.12 0.68
CA ASP A 181 -6.57 22.22 0.17
C ASP A 181 -5.74 20.93 0.35
N GLU A 182 -6.13 20.04 1.26
CA GLU A 182 -5.32 18.89 1.62
C GLU A 182 -5.94 17.59 1.07
N SER A 183 -5.20 16.93 0.17
CA SER A 183 -5.58 15.64 -0.39
C SER A 183 -4.40 14.68 -0.41
N ALA A 184 -4.69 13.39 -0.17
CA ALA A 184 -3.75 12.29 -0.25
C ALA A 184 -4.45 11.03 -0.76
N ALA A 185 -3.67 10.09 -1.28
CA ALA A 185 -4.13 8.80 -1.75
C ALA A 185 -3.20 7.68 -1.30
N ASP A 186 -3.77 6.49 -1.16
CA ASP A 186 -3.05 5.24 -0.98
C ASP A 186 -3.60 4.24 -1.99
N ALA A 187 -2.72 3.43 -2.58
CA ALA A 187 -3.15 2.41 -3.54
C ALA A 187 -2.22 1.20 -3.46
N VAL A 188 -2.82 0.03 -3.22
CA VAL A 188 -2.12 -1.25 -3.11
C VAL A 188 -2.72 -2.22 -4.13
N VAL A 189 -1.85 -2.91 -4.86
CA VAL A 189 -2.22 -4.00 -5.78
C VAL A 189 -1.46 -5.28 -5.43
N LEU A 190 -2.20 -6.36 -5.20
CA LEU A 190 -1.65 -7.68 -4.94
C LEU A 190 -2.10 -8.64 -6.05
N ASP A 191 -1.17 -9.39 -6.60
CA ASP A 191 -1.43 -10.50 -7.50
C ASP A 191 -0.39 -11.63 -7.27
N ALA A 192 -0.35 -12.62 -8.17
CA ALA A 192 0.57 -13.74 -8.07
C ALA A 192 2.05 -13.32 -7.93
N HIS A 193 2.43 -12.14 -8.44
CA HIS A 193 3.80 -11.63 -8.41
C HIS A 193 4.13 -10.93 -7.08
N SER A 194 3.14 -10.31 -6.45
CA SER A 194 3.29 -9.59 -5.18
C SER A 194 3.77 -10.49 -4.04
N ARG A 195 3.64 -11.82 -4.15
CA ARG A 195 4.09 -12.78 -3.12
C ARG A 195 5.56 -12.59 -2.73
N ARG A 196 6.42 -12.25 -3.69
CA ARG A 196 7.86 -12.01 -3.44
C ARG A 196 8.11 -10.85 -2.48
N GLY A 197 7.20 -9.87 -2.46
CA GLY A 197 7.26 -8.70 -1.59
C GLY A 197 6.80 -8.94 -0.15
N PHE A 198 6.21 -10.10 0.18
CA PHE A 198 5.75 -10.42 1.53
C PHE A 198 6.73 -11.29 2.32
N ASP A 199 7.30 -12.31 1.65
CA ASP A 199 8.05 -13.38 2.31
C ASP A 199 9.57 -13.11 2.30
N LEU A 200 10.00 -11.97 2.85
CA LEU A 200 11.42 -11.61 3.01
C LEU A 200 12.00 -12.05 4.36
N GLY A 201 13.29 -12.44 4.36
CA GLY A 201 14.02 -12.82 5.58
C GLY A 201 13.59 -14.17 6.15
N GLY A 202 13.13 -15.09 5.28
CA GLY A 202 12.63 -16.41 5.67
C GLY A 202 11.32 -16.38 6.49
N THR A 203 10.69 -15.21 6.65
CA THR A 203 9.46 -15.05 7.43
C THR A 203 8.26 -14.95 6.50
N ARG A 204 7.34 -15.90 6.62
CA ARG A 204 6.07 -15.84 5.89
C ARG A 204 5.13 -14.82 6.53
N ARG A 205 4.50 -13.98 5.73
CA ARG A 205 3.57 -12.94 6.21
C ARG A 205 2.14 -13.22 5.77
N ASP A 206 1.21 -13.14 6.74
CA ASP A 206 -0.18 -13.56 6.56
C ASP A 206 -1.16 -12.40 6.44
N ALA A 207 -0.76 -11.18 6.76
CA ALA A 207 -1.64 -10.04 6.67
C ALA A 207 -0.88 -8.73 6.51
N THR A 208 -1.54 -7.75 5.90
CA THR A 208 -1.11 -6.36 5.84
C THR A 208 -2.30 -5.43 6.11
N ALA A 209 -2.03 -4.33 6.80
CA ALA A 209 -3.02 -3.30 7.13
C ALA A 209 -2.47 -1.90 6.91
N THR A 210 -3.31 -1.01 6.40
CA THR A 210 -3.12 0.44 6.38
C THR A 210 -4.10 1.06 7.35
N LEU A 211 -3.58 1.76 8.35
CA LEU A 211 -4.33 2.59 9.29
C LEU A 211 -4.10 4.06 8.93
N ALA A 212 -5.18 4.82 8.70
CA ALA A 212 -5.11 6.26 8.50
C ALA A 212 -5.83 7.00 9.63
N VAL A 213 -5.21 8.08 10.12
CA VAL A 213 -5.66 8.85 11.30
C VAL A 213 -5.64 10.34 10.96
N VAL A 214 -6.74 11.05 11.24
CA VAL A 214 -6.86 12.51 11.12
C VAL A 214 -7.50 13.06 12.38
N GLY A 215 -6.97 14.16 12.92
CA GLY A 215 -7.59 14.90 14.02
C GLY A 215 -7.68 14.14 15.36
N LEU A 216 -6.79 13.17 15.59
CA LEU A 216 -6.71 12.33 16.80
C LEU A 216 -5.23 12.15 17.23
N PRO A 217 -4.61 13.19 17.82
CA PRO A 217 -3.17 13.21 18.12
C PRO A 217 -2.73 12.10 19.08
N GLU A 218 -3.59 11.69 20.02
CA GLU A 218 -3.31 10.58 20.94
C GLU A 218 -3.16 9.24 20.21
N VAL A 219 -4.00 8.97 19.20
CA VAL A 219 -3.89 7.77 18.36
C VAL A 219 -2.66 7.86 17.47
N ALA A 220 -2.41 9.02 16.86
CA ALA A 220 -1.24 9.24 16.01
C ALA A 220 0.07 9.06 16.78
N SER A 221 0.15 9.60 18.00
CA SER A 221 1.30 9.43 18.90
C SER A 221 1.51 7.96 19.27
N ARG A 222 0.43 7.23 19.60
CA ARG A 222 0.54 5.78 19.87
C ARG A 222 0.99 4.97 18.67
N CYS A 223 0.61 5.33 17.44
CA CYS A 223 1.13 4.66 16.23
C CYS A 223 2.65 4.80 16.12
N LEU A 224 3.18 6.00 16.36
CA LEU A 224 4.63 6.25 16.33
C LEU A 224 5.36 5.50 17.45
N LYS A 225 4.82 5.52 18.67
CA LYS A 225 5.35 4.77 19.83
C LYS A 225 5.38 3.26 19.55
N ALA A 226 4.29 2.70 19.03
CA ALA A 226 4.22 1.31 18.61
C ALA A 226 5.24 0.96 17.52
N ALA A 227 5.44 1.84 16.52
CA ALA A 227 6.41 1.63 15.46
C ALA A 227 7.84 1.56 16.00
N ARG A 228 8.19 2.45 16.93
CA ARG A 228 9.49 2.43 17.64
C ARG A 228 9.66 1.19 18.52
N ALA A 229 8.62 0.79 19.26
CA ALA A 229 8.66 -0.41 20.09
C ALA A 229 8.90 -1.67 19.26
N ILE A 230 8.23 -1.81 18.11
CA ILE A 230 8.45 -2.90 17.16
C ILE A 230 9.88 -2.85 16.60
N ALA A 231 10.35 -1.68 16.17
CA ALA A 231 11.70 -1.52 15.62
C ALA A 231 12.81 -1.87 16.63
N ARG A 232 12.68 -1.45 17.90
CA ARG A 232 13.60 -1.82 18.99
C ARG A 232 13.61 -3.33 19.23
N ARG A 233 12.44 -3.97 19.25
CA ARG A 233 12.32 -5.44 19.40
C ARG A 233 12.97 -6.21 18.25
N SER A 234 13.00 -5.62 17.06
CA SER A 234 13.73 -6.13 15.89
C SER A 234 15.24 -5.90 15.94
N GLY A 235 15.75 -5.19 16.96
CA GLY A 235 17.17 -4.91 17.14
C GLY A 235 17.65 -3.59 16.54
N ALA A 236 16.76 -2.79 15.96
CA ALA A 236 17.12 -1.49 15.40
C ALA A 236 17.31 -0.44 16.49
N ARG A 237 18.25 0.48 16.28
CA ARG A 237 18.38 1.70 17.09
C ARG A 237 17.44 2.76 16.54
N VAL A 238 16.58 3.29 17.40
CA VAL A 238 15.55 4.27 17.02
C VAL A 238 15.77 5.59 17.74
N VAL A 239 15.34 6.69 17.12
CA VAL A 239 15.42 8.03 17.71
C VAL A 239 14.75 8.03 19.08
N ASP A 240 15.50 8.51 20.09
CA ASP A 240 15.19 8.33 21.50
C ASP A 240 14.01 9.21 21.94
N GLU A 241 12.86 8.57 22.14
CA GLU A 241 11.64 9.12 22.71
C GLU A 241 10.97 8.04 23.60
N ASP A 242 10.18 8.50 24.58
CA ASP A 242 9.48 7.73 25.63
C ASP A 242 9.19 6.28 25.23
N GLU A 243 9.65 5.34 26.06
CA GLU A 243 9.29 3.93 25.89
C GLU A 243 7.78 3.73 26.01
N ASP A 244 7.24 2.86 25.16
CA ASP A 244 5.87 2.39 25.25
C ASP A 244 5.84 1.18 26.19
N GLU A 245 5.90 1.43 27.50
CA GLU A 245 5.95 0.39 28.54
C GLU A 245 4.74 -0.57 28.47
N ASP A 246 3.61 -0.08 27.97
CA ASP A 246 2.36 -0.83 27.84
C ASP A 246 2.24 -1.61 26.51
N PHE A 247 3.26 -1.59 25.64
CA PHE A 247 3.17 -2.20 24.31
C PHE A 247 3.03 -3.74 24.39
N PRO A 248 1.98 -4.34 23.77
CA PRO A 248 1.65 -5.75 23.95
C PRO A 248 2.75 -6.69 23.46
N SER A 249 2.80 -7.91 23.99
CA SER A 249 3.64 -8.96 23.45
C SER A 249 3.11 -9.44 22.09
N LEU A 250 4.02 -9.60 21.14
CA LEU A 250 3.72 -10.09 19.79
C LEU A 250 4.19 -11.54 19.67
N ALA A 251 3.38 -12.38 19.02
CA ALA A 251 3.69 -13.80 18.84
C ALA A 251 4.71 -14.03 17.71
N SER A 252 4.71 -13.16 16.70
CA SER A 252 5.52 -13.31 15.49
C SER A 252 6.13 -11.96 15.03
N PRO A 253 7.06 -11.97 14.06
CA PRO A 253 7.61 -10.73 13.52
C PRO A 253 6.54 -9.84 12.88
N VAL A 254 6.58 -8.56 13.23
CA VAL A 254 5.72 -7.49 12.69
C VAL A 254 6.62 -6.38 12.18
N ALA A 255 6.26 -5.80 11.03
CA ALA A 255 6.81 -4.54 10.55
C ALA A 255 5.73 -3.47 10.67
N LEU A 256 6.07 -2.33 11.25
CA LEU A 256 5.20 -1.15 11.32
C LEU A 256 6.01 0.09 10.94
N GLY A 257 5.58 0.79 9.90
CA GLY A 257 6.09 2.10 9.53
C GLY A 257 5.00 3.15 9.58
N CYS A 258 5.35 4.39 9.93
CA CYS A 258 4.42 5.51 9.97
C CYS A 258 4.92 6.64 9.07
N SER A 259 4.01 7.32 8.40
CA SER A 259 4.29 8.52 7.62
C SER A 259 3.21 9.54 7.85
N SER A 260 3.58 10.81 7.92
CA SER A 260 2.65 11.92 8.06
C SER A 260 2.67 12.79 6.81
N ALA A 261 1.48 13.25 6.42
CA ALA A 261 1.27 14.30 5.43
C ALA A 261 0.25 15.27 6.00
N GLY A 262 0.71 16.47 6.36
CA GLY A 262 -0.13 17.49 6.99
C GLY A 262 -0.83 16.94 8.24
N LYS A 263 -2.17 16.86 8.20
CA LYS A 263 -3.02 16.37 9.30
C LYS A 263 -3.26 14.87 9.27
N LEU A 264 -2.87 14.20 8.18
CA LEU A 264 -3.03 12.76 7.99
C LEU A 264 -1.78 12.01 8.45
N LEU A 265 -1.96 11.03 9.34
CA LEU A 265 -0.96 10.01 9.62
C LEU A 265 -1.41 8.68 9.02
N VAL A 266 -0.51 8.02 8.29
CA VAL A 266 -0.69 6.68 7.73
C VAL A 266 0.31 5.73 8.38
N ALA A 267 -0.19 4.65 8.97
CA ALA A 267 0.57 3.57 9.58
C ALA A 267 0.37 2.29 8.76
N ARG A 268 1.47 1.65 8.35
CA ARG A 268 1.46 0.43 7.53
C ARG A 268 2.00 -0.73 8.32
N LEU A 269 1.18 -1.76 8.49
CA LEU A 269 1.48 -2.95 9.26
C LEU A 269 1.57 -4.14 8.33
N VAL A 270 2.57 -4.99 8.57
CA VAL A 270 2.65 -6.32 7.97
C VAL A 270 3.07 -7.30 9.04
N ALA A 271 2.37 -8.42 9.16
CA ALA A 271 2.61 -9.41 10.21
C ALA A 271 2.63 -10.84 9.69
N ALA A 272 3.39 -11.68 10.38
CA ALA A 272 3.39 -13.12 10.21
C ALA A 272 2.10 -13.80 10.72
N ASP A 273 1.42 -13.22 11.72
CA ASP A 273 0.08 -13.65 12.14
C ASP A 273 -0.88 -12.45 12.15
N SER A 274 -2.07 -12.63 11.61
CA SER A 274 -3.15 -11.64 11.67
C SER A 274 -3.55 -11.24 13.09
N GLU A 275 -3.32 -12.13 14.07
CA GLU A 275 -3.59 -11.83 15.47
C GLU A 275 -2.70 -10.72 16.01
N ASP A 276 -1.44 -10.66 15.58
CA ASP A 276 -0.53 -9.58 15.99
C ASP A 276 -0.97 -8.24 15.38
N ILE A 277 -1.60 -8.22 14.20
CA ILE A 277 -2.22 -7.00 13.68
C ILE A 277 -3.39 -6.56 14.57
N TYR A 278 -4.26 -7.48 15.01
CA TYR A 278 -5.33 -7.12 15.97
C TYR A 278 -4.76 -6.54 17.27
N ARG A 279 -3.68 -7.14 17.82
CA ARG A 279 -3.03 -6.64 19.05
C ARG A 279 -2.49 -5.23 18.87
N VAL A 280 -1.81 -4.96 17.76
CA VAL A 280 -1.28 -3.62 17.48
C VAL A 280 -2.41 -2.62 17.21
N LEU A 281 -3.40 -2.96 16.39
CA LEU A 281 -4.55 -2.10 16.11
C LEU A 281 -5.35 -1.77 17.37
N HIS A 282 -5.59 -2.75 18.24
CA HIS A 282 -6.23 -2.54 19.52
C HIS A 282 -5.43 -1.57 20.40
N HIS A 283 -4.11 -1.79 20.53
CA HIS A 283 -3.24 -0.93 21.34
C HIS A 283 -3.25 0.53 20.90
N VAL A 284 -3.08 0.77 19.59
CA VAL A 284 -3.03 2.13 19.04
C VAL A 284 -4.39 2.83 19.08
N LEU A 285 -5.50 2.07 18.96
CA LEU A 285 -6.87 2.60 18.99
C LEU A 285 -7.51 2.62 20.38
N LEU A 286 -6.86 2.06 21.41
CA LEU A 286 -7.34 2.02 22.78
C LEU A 286 -7.73 3.40 23.36
N PRO A 287 -7.09 4.55 23.03
CA PRO A 287 -7.55 5.86 23.52
C PRO A 287 -9.00 6.19 23.15
N LEU A 288 -9.51 5.58 22.07
CA LEU A 288 -10.86 5.82 21.57
C LEU A 288 -11.94 5.12 22.42
N GLU A 289 -11.57 4.25 23.36
CA GLU A 289 -12.54 3.59 24.24
C GLU A 289 -13.44 4.57 24.98
N ALA A 290 -12.87 5.68 25.49
CA ALA A 290 -13.63 6.70 26.18
C ALA A 290 -14.67 7.37 25.27
N ALA A 291 -14.34 7.58 23.99
CA ALA A 291 -15.20 8.24 23.03
C ALA A 291 -16.24 7.28 22.41
N LEU A 292 -15.93 5.98 22.30
CA LEU A 292 -16.78 4.99 21.64
C LEU A 292 -17.60 4.13 22.62
N GLY A 293 -17.16 4.05 23.88
CA GLY A 293 -17.67 3.15 24.90
C GLY A 293 -17.15 1.72 24.81
N SER A 294 -16.32 1.41 23.82
CA SER A 294 -15.62 0.12 23.70
C SER A 294 -14.32 0.32 22.94
N ALA A 295 -13.25 -0.33 23.40
CA ALA A 295 -11.98 -0.34 22.69
C ALA A 295 -12.11 -1.14 21.37
N PRO A 296 -11.74 -0.55 20.22
CA PRO A 296 -11.74 -1.27 18.94
C PRO A 296 -10.92 -2.58 19.02
N TYR A 297 -11.45 -3.64 18.40
CA TYR A 297 -10.83 -4.99 18.33
C TYR A 297 -10.61 -5.73 19.66
N ALA A 298 -11.10 -5.23 20.80
CA ALA A 298 -10.94 -5.91 22.09
C ALA A 298 -11.50 -7.34 22.10
N ASP A 299 -12.56 -7.60 21.33
CA ASP A 299 -13.24 -8.89 21.19
C ASP A 299 -12.58 -9.83 20.16
N ARG A 300 -11.48 -9.39 19.52
CA ARG A 300 -10.72 -10.15 18.50
C ARG A 300 -9.39 -10.68 19.01
N ILE A 301 -8.96 -10.26 20.19
CA ILE A 301 -7.74 -10.74 20.82
C ILE A 301 -8.10 -11.96 21.67
N TYR A 302 -7.68 -13.14 21.22
CA TYR A 302 -7.87 -14.39 21.96
C TYR A 302 -6.59 -14.74 22.72
N GLY A 303 -6.71 -15.17 23.98
CA GLY A 303 -5.55 -15.58 24.76
C GLY A 303 -4.99 -16.92 24.29
N SER A 304 -3.95 -16.93 23.45
CA SER A 304 -2.91 -17.99 23.44
C SER A 304 -1.79 -17.68 22.45
N SER A 305 -0.57 -18.09 22.82
CA SER A 305 0.62 -18.11 21.97
C SER A 305 0.46 -19.12 20.82
N SER A 306 0.49 -18.64 19.57
CA SER A 306 0.62 -19.50 18.40
C SER A 306 2.10 -19.75 18.10
N ARG A 307 2.53 -21.03 18.11
CA ARG A 307 3.85 -21.43 17.60
C ARG A 307 3.75 -21.56 16.08
N VAL A 308 4.54 -20.76 15.37
CA VAL A 308 4.80 -20.94 13.94
C VAL A 308 5.68 -22.20 13.78
N SER A 309 5.17 -23.23 13.11
CA SER A 309 6.00 -24.36 12.66
C SER A 309 6.57 -24.01 11.28
N PRO A 310 7.90 -24.07 11.07
CA PRO A 310 8.44 -24.08 9.72
C PRO A 310 8.03 -25.39 9.06
N ARG A 311 7.39 -25.33 7.89
CA ARG A 311 7.23 -26.48 6.99
C ARG A 311 7.45 -26.03 5.56
N ASP A 312 8.20 -26.89 4.87
CA ASP A 312 8.93 -26.68 3.63
C ASP A 312 8.07 -26.17 2.46
N CYS A 313 8.72 -25.40 1.58
CA CYS A 313 8.23 -25.08 0.25
C CYS A 313 8.66 -26.21 -0.72
N PRO A 314 7.84 -26.60 -1.70
CA PRO A 314 8.36 -27.17 -2.93
C PRO A 314 8.97 -26.07 -3.81
N ASP A 315 10.04 -26.43 -4.52
CA ASP A 315 10.81 -25.60 -5.46
C ASP A 315 10.13 -25.44 -6.83
N GLU A 316 10.43 -24.27 -7.41
CA GLU A 316 10.55 -23.84 -8.81
C GLU A 316 9.73 -24.53 -9.93
N ASP A 317 8.83 -23.76 -10.55
CA ASP A 317 8.37 -24.00 -11.93
C ASP A 317 9.28 -23.24 -12.91
N ASP A 318 9.93 -23.98 -13.80
CA ASP A 318 10.63 -23.45 -14.98
C ASP A 318 9.64 -22.81 -15.95
N PHE A 319 9.80 -21.52 -16.22
CA PHE A 319 9.03 -20.80 -17.25
C PHE A 319 9.93 -20.45 -18.43
N GLU A 320 9.63 -21.05 -19.58
CA GLU A 320 10.23 -20.72 -20.87
C GLU A 320 9.98 -19.26 -21.26
N SER A 321 11.00 -18.65 -21.85
CA SER A 321 11.01 -17.25 -22.28
C SER A 321 10.32 -17.08 -23.63
N PRO A 322 9.34 -16.17 -23.79
CA PRO A 322 8.88 -15.78 -25.12
C PRO A 322 9.91 -14.84 -25.79
N PRO A 323 9.97 -14.81 -27.14
CA PRO A 323 10.87 -13.92 -27.87
C PRO A 323 10.42 -12.46 -27.76
N LEU A 324 11.39 -11.56 -27.59
CA LEU A 324 11.18 -10.11 -27.61
C LEU A 324 10.92 -9.67 -29.06
N GLU A 325 9.75 -9.10 -29.35
CA GLU A 325 9.47 -8.47 -30.65
C GLU A 325 10.24 -7.17 -30.81
N GLU A 326 10.80 -6.96 -32.00
CA GLU A 326 11.65 -5.83 -32.36
C GLU A 326 10.84 -4.53 -32.50
N ALA A 327 11.18 -3.53 -31.67
CA ALA A 327 10.70 -2.17 -31.85
C ALA A 327 11.40 -1.52 -33.05
N GLY A 328 10.63 -1.20 -34.08
CA GLY A 328 11.08 -0.52 -35.29
C GLY A 328 11.60 0.89 -35.01
N GLY A 329 12.93 1.03 -35.07
CA GLY A 329 13.68 2.28 -35.07
C GLY A 329 15.17 1.96 -35.17
N SER A 330 15.98 2.81 -35.80
CA SER A 330 17.43 2.62 -35.82
C SER A 330 17.95 2.73 -34.38
N TRP A 331 18.35 1.61 -33.75
CA TRP A 331 18.81 1.55 -32.36
C TRP A 331 19.87 2.60 -32.03
N GLY A 332 20.71 2.97 -33.02
CA GLY A 332 21.73 4.00 -32.88
C GLY A 332 21.19 5.40 -32.54
N GLN A 333 19.92 5.70 -32.82
CA GLN A 333 19.32 7.02 -32.60
C GLN A 333 18.94 7.27 -31.13
N TRP A 334 18.48 6.26 -30.39
CA TRP A 334 18.02 6.41 -29.00
C TRP A 334 18.92 5.72 -27.96
N LEU A 335 19.78 4.77 -28.39
CA LEU A 335 20.66 4.02 -27.48
C LEU A 335 21.63 4.92 -26.71
N GLY A 336 22.19 5.95 -27.36
CA GLY A 336 23.09 6.90 -26.70
C GLY A 336 22.41 7.66 -25.56
N ALA A 337 21.14 7.99 -25.71
CA ALA A 337 20.35 8.65 -24.68
C ALA A 337 19.95 7.66 -23.56
N ALA A 338 19.59 6.42 -23.90
CA ALA A 338 19.34 5.36 -22.92
C ALA A 338 20.57 5.06 -22.04
N LEU A 339 21.76 4.95 -22.63
CA LEU A 339 23.01 4.76 -21.90
C LEU A 339 23.32 5.93 -20.96
N ARG A 340 23.14 7.17 -21.43
CA ARG A 340 23.37 8.37 -20.61
C ARG A 340 22.40 8.46 -19.43
N LEU A 341 21.11 8.21 -19.67
CA LEU A 341 20.07 8.28 -18.64
C LEU A 341 20.15 7.13 -17.63
N GLY A 342 20.67 5.97 -18.04
CA GLY A 342 20.89 4.81 -17.18
C GLY A 342 22.23 4.79 -16.44
N ASP A 343 23.12 5.75 -16.70
CA ASP A 343 24.48 5.77 -16.15
C ASP A 343 24.47 5.98 -14.61
N ALA A 344 25.33 5.25 -13.90
CA ALA A 344 25.52 5.38 -12.46
C ALA A 344 26.13 6.73 -12.05
N ALA A 345 26.89 7.34 -12.95
CA ALA A 345 27.48 8.67 -12.77
C ALA A 345 26.49 9.81 -13.06
N LEU A 346 25.30 9.51 -13.59
CA LEU A 346 24.29 10.54 -13.81
C LEU A 346 23.88 11.14 -12.45
N PRO A 347 23.96 12.47 -12.26
CA PRO A 347 23.83 13.09 -10.94
C PRO A 347 22.36 13.21 -10.50
N THR A 348 21.59 12.13 -10.58
CA THR A 348 20.19 12.03 -10.14
C THR A 348 20.06 12.01 -8.62
N GLY A 349 21.16 11.72 -7.90
CA GLY A 349 21.16 11.57 -6.44
C GLY A 349 20.52 10.26 -5.97
N GLY A 350 20.18 9.33 -6.87
CA GLY A 350 19.55 8.05 -6.52
C GLY A 350 20.40 7.22 -5.54
N PHE A 351 21.73 7.29 -5.64
CA PHE A 351 22.67 6.63 -4.72
C PHE A 351 22.56 7.08 -3.25
N ALA A 352 21.89 8.21 -2.96
CA ALA A 352 21.67 8.71 -1.60
C ALA A 352 20.42 8.10 -0.94
N HIS A 353 19.66 7.29 -1.68
CA HIS A 353 18.40 6.69 -1.25
C HIS A 353 18.52 5.16 -1.29
N SER A 354 18.04 4.49 -0.24
CA SER A 354 18.08 3.02 -0.13
C SER A 354 16.75 2.36 -0.50
N GLY A 355 15.67 3.13 -0.62
CA GLY A 355 14.32 2.62 -0.88
C GLY A 355 13.80 1.71 0.23
N GLY A 356 14.17 1.99 1.49
CA GLY A 356 13.83 1.14 2.64
C GLY A 356 14.79 -0.04 2.89
N LEU A 357 15.81 -0.24 2.05
CA LEU A 357 16.79 -1.32 2.25
C LEU A 357 17.61 -1.14 3.54
N GLU A 358 17.94 0.10 3.90
CA GLU A 358 18.61 0.41 5.16
C GLU A 358 17.74 0.02 6.36
N ALA A 359 16.46 0.38 6.34
CA ALA A 359 15.52 -0.02 7.39
C ALA A 359 15.33 -1.54 7.43
N ALA A 360 15.23 -2.20 6.28
CA ALA A 360 15.14 -3.65 6.19
C ALA A 360 16.36 -4.35 6.83
N SER A 361 17.56 -3.81 6.64
CA SER A 361 18.79 -4.31 7.25
C SER A 361 18.81 -4.08 8.77
N GLN A 362 18.50 -2.86 9.22
CA GLN A 362 18.54 -2.53 10.66
C GLN A 362 17.44 -3.22 11.47
N LEU A 363 16.28 -3.48 10.85
CA LEU A 363 15.17 -4.24 11.44
C LEU A 363 15.36 -5.77 11.33
N GLY A 364 16.51 -6.23 10.85
CA GLY A 364 16.85 -7.65 10.77
C GLY A 364 16.02 -8.45 9.75
N VAL A 365 15.30 -7.78 8.86
CA VAL A 365 14.55 -8.41 7.75
C VAL A 365 15.49 -8.90 6.67
N LEU A 366 16.55 -8.14 6.37
CA LEU A 366 17.64 -8.55 5.49
C LEU A 366 18.91 -8.78 6.30
N ARG A 367 19.63 -9.85 5.97
CA ARG A 367 20.85 -10.26 6.66
C ARG A 367 22.01 -10.35 5.69
N PRO A 368 23.25 -10.06 6.12
CA PRO A 368 24.43 -10.27 5.28
C PRO A 368 24.52 -11.70 4.77
N GLY A 369 24.75 -11.85 3.46
CA GLY A 369 24.84 -13.16 2.79
C GLY A 369 23.51 -13.83 2.43
N ASP A 370 22.35 -13.27 2.82
CA ASP A 370 21.03 -13.75 2.37
C ASP A 370 20.68 -13.16 1.00
N GLU A 371 21.33 -13.69 -0.03
CA GLU A 371 21.15 -13.25 -1.41
C GLU A 371 19.72 -13.47 -1.94
N ALA A 372 19.04 -14.51 -1.44
CA ALA A 372 17.67 -14.84 -1.86
C ALA A 372 16.69 -13.74 -1.38
N SER A 373 16.77 -13.35 -0.11
CA SER A 373 15.96 -12.24 0.40
C SER A 373 16.33 -10.90 -0.23
N LEU A 374 17.61 -10.66 -0.53
CA LEU A 374 18.03 -9.45 -1.22
C LEU A 374 17.47 -9.38 -2.65
N LEU A 375 17.56 -10.47 -3.43
CA LEU A 375 16.97 -10.55 -4.77
C LEU A 375 15.44 -10.36 -4.72
N ALA A 376 14.77 -10.99 -3.76
CA ALA A 376 13.33 -10.85 -3.59
C ALA A 376 12.93 -9.42 -3.22
N PHE A 377 13.71 -8.74 -2.36
CA PHE A 377 13.51 -7.33 -2.02
C PHE A 377 13.64 -6.45 -3.28
N VAL A 378 14.72 -6.62 -4.04
CA VAL A 378 14.97 -5.81 -5.24
C VAL A 378 13.91 -6.07 -6.31
N ALA A 379 13.48 -7.32 -6.51
CA ALA A 379 12.39 -7.65 -7.41
C ALA A 379 11.07 -7.00 -6.97
N ALA A 380 10.75 -7.01 -5.68
CA ALA A 380 9.55 -6.36 -5.14
C ALA A 380 9.59 -4.83 -5.27
N ALA A 381 10.78 -4.23 -5.12
CA ALA A 381 11.01 -2.80 -5.34
C ALA A 381 10.85 -2.44 -6.83
N ALA A 382 11.37 -3.28 -7.73
CA ALA A 382 11.22 -3.11 -9.18
C ALA A 382 9.76 -3.27 -9.64
N ASP A 383 9.02 -4.24 -9.10
CA ASP A 383 7.59 -4.42 -9.37
C ASP A 383 6.77 -3.22 -8.89
N THR A 384 7.06 -2.72 -7.68
CA THR A 384 6.44 -1.49 -7.16
C THR A 384 6.77 -0.31 -8.07
N HIS A 385 8.01 -0.21 -8.53
CA HIS A 385 8.40 0.86 -9.44
C HIS A 385 7.66 0.80 -10.77
N ALA A 386 7.53 -0.39 -11.35
CA ALA A 386 6.82 -0.64 -12.59
C ALA A 386 5.31 -0.32 -12.48
N ARG A 387 4.69 -0.54 -11.31
CA ARG A 387 3.25 -0.34 -11.11
C ARG A 387 2.89 1.04 -10.56
N LEU A 388 3.80 1.69 -9.85
CA LEU A 388 3.57 3.01 -9.28
C LEU A 388 4.12 4.13 -10.17
N TYR A 389 5.39 4.05 -10.59
CA TYR A 389 6.07 5.19 -11.24
C TYR A 389 6.04 5.12 -12.78
N ALA A 390 6.24 3.94 -13.36
CA ALA A 390 6.27 3.79 -14.82
C ALA A 390 4.99 4.27 -15.54
N PRO A 391 3.75 4.13 -14.99
CA PRO A 391 2.56 4.68 -15.63
C PRO A 391 2.62 6.21 -15.79
N PHE A 392 3.19 6.92 -14.80
CA PHE A 392 3.37 8.38 -14.87
C PHE A 392 4.47 8.77 -15.86
N ALA A 393 5.58 8.04 -15.90
CA ALA A 393 6.63 8.26 -16.89
C ALA A 393 6.10 8.05 -18.32
N LYS A 394 5.35 6.97 -18.55
CA LYS A 394 4.67 6.67 -19.83
C LYS A 394 3.68 7.76 -20.21
N ALA A 395 2.86 8.23 -19.25
CA ALA A 395 1.90 9.31 -19.52
C ALA A 395 2.59 10.65 -19.83
N ALA A 396 3.68 10.97 -19.14
CA ALA A 396 4.46 12.19 -19.34
C ALA A 396 5.22 12.22 -20.67
N ALA A 397 5.48 11.06 -21.27
CA ALA A 397 6.11 10.93 -22.57
C ALA A 397 5.19 11.30 -23.75
N ARG A 398 3.87 11.40 -23.52
CA ARG A 398 2.89 11.71 -24.57
C ARG A 398 2.96 13.20 -24.95
N ASP A 399 2.79 13.47 -26.24
CA ASP A 399 2.68 14.84 -26.74
C ASP A 399 1.47 15.55 -26.10
N GLY A 400 1.66 16.80 -25.68
CA GLY A 400 0.65 17.59 -24.97
C GLY A 400 0.26 17.11 -23.57
N ALA A 401 1.06 16.24 -22.92
CA ALA A 401 0.77 15.76 -21.57
C ALA A 401 0.69 16.91 -20.54
N ASP A 402 -0.35 16.88 -19.70
CA ASP A 402 -0.46 17.78 -18.55
C ASP A 402 0.47 17.30 -17.42
N LEU A 403 1.73 17.74 -17.48
CA LEU A 403 2.75 17.35 -16.51
C LEU A 403 2.38 17.79 -15.09
N ALA A 404 1.68 18.91 -14.91
CA ALA A 404 1.31 19.41 -13.59
C ALA A 404 0.22 18.52 -12.95
N SER A 405 -0.78 18.10 -13.74
CA SER A 405 -1.79 17.14 -13.28
C SER A 405 -1.18 15.78 -12.94
N LEU A 406 -0.29 15.26 -13.80
CA LEU A 406 0.41 13.99 -13.55
C LEU A 406 1.28 14.03 -12.29
N ASP A 407 2.02 15.12 -12.10
CA ASP A 407 2.87 15.34 -10.93
C ASP A 407 2.03 15.42 -9.65
N GLY A 408 0.92 16.17 -9.67
CA GLY A 408 0.00 16.27 -8.52
C GLY A 408 -0.68 14.94 -8.17
N ALA A 409 -1.02 14.13 -9.17
CA ALA A 409 -1.58 12.80 -8.96
C ALA A 409 -0.57 11.81 -8.36
N LEU A 410 0.69 11.87 -8.79
CA LEU A 410 1.77 11.09 -8.17
C LEU A 410 2.09 11.59 -6.76
N ASP A 411 2.14 12.92 -6.55
CA ASP A 411 2.36 13.54 -5.24
C ASP A 411 1.28 13.08 -4.24
N ALA A 412 0.02 13.05 -4.65
CA ALA A 412 -1.08 12.57 -3.81
C ALA A 412 -0.85 11.13 -3.32
N LEU A 413 -0.32 10.24 -4.17
CA LEU A 413 0.02 8.87 -3.79
C LEU A 413 1.23 8.80 -2.84
N LEU A 414 2.23 9.64 -3.06
CA LEU A 414 3.47 9.64 -2.27
C LEU A 414 3.34 10.39 -0.94
N LYS A 415 2.35 11.27 -0.76
CA LYS A 415 2.09 11.94 0.53
C LYS A 415 1.96 10.96 1.70
N THR A 416 1.35 9.79 1.47
CA THR A 416 1.22 8.75 2.50
C THR A 416 2.51 7.97 2.75
N HIS A 417 3.60 8.34 2.09
CA HIS A 417 4.91 7.70 2.17
C HIS A 417 6.04 8.74 2.13
N ALA A 418 6.28 9.42 3.24
CA ALA A 418 7.17 10.59 3.29
C ALA A 418 8.62 10.32 2.82
N PRO A 419 9.29 9.21 3.18
CA PRO A 419 10.63 8.89 2.66
C PRO A 419 10.66 8.73 1.13
N ALA A 420 9.70 8.01 0.54
CA ALA A 420 9.58 7.82 -0.90
C ALA A 420 9.29 9.13 -1.64
N ARG A 421 8.42 9.98 -1.08
CA ARG A 421 8.12 11.31 -1.62
C ARG A 421 9.36 12.17 -1.73
N ARG A 422 10.14 12.28 -0.65
CA ARG A 422 11.40 13.06 -0.63
C ARG A 422 12.41 12.53 -1.64
N ALA A 423 12.52 11.20 -1.78
CA ALA A 423 13.38 10.59 -2.80
C ALA A 423 12.94 10.96 -4.21
N SER A 424 11.64 10.84 -4.50
CA SER A 424 11.05 11.19 -5.80
C SER A 424 11.24 12.67 -6.15
N GLU A 425 11.02 13.58 -5.20
CA GLU A 425 11.22 15.03 -5.39
C GLU A 425 12.70 15.39 -5.65
N ARG A 426 13.64 14.77 -4.91
CA ARG A 426 15.07 15.01 -5.12
C ARG A 426 15.54 14.49 -6.47
N GLN A 427 15.07 13.31 -6.87
CA GLN A 427 15.34 12.75 -8.20
C GLN A 427 14.76 13.66 -9.29
N GLY A 428 13.53 14.16 -9.15
CA GLY A 428 12.94 15.08 -10.11
C GLY A 428 13.70 16.40 -10.23
N ALA A 429 14.10 17.00 -9.10
CA ALA A 429 14.95 18.19 -9.09
C ALA A 429 16.29 17.96 -9.82
N ALA A 430 16.86 16.77 -9.70
CA ALA A 430 18.08 16.40 -10.41
C ALA A 430 17.88 16.18 -11.91
N VAL A 431 16.80 15.49 -12.30
CA VAL A 431 16.43 15.31 -13.71
C VAL A 431 16.19 16.66 -14.41
N ARG A 432 15.59 17.64 -13.74
CA ARG A 432 15.43 19.00 -14.30
C ARG A 432 16.76 19.68 -14.57
N ARG A 433 17.73 19.63 -13.65
CA ARG A 433 19.07 20.20 -13.88
C ARG A 433 19.77 19.52 -15.05
N ILE A 434 19.59 18.21 -15.21
CA ILE A 434 20.12 17.45 -16.35
C ILE A 434 19.43 17.92 -17.64
N ALA A 435 18.11 18.07 -17.64
CA ALA A 435 17.36 18.57 -18.80
C ALA A 435 17.84 19.96 -19.24
N GLU A 436 18.00 20.89 -18.28
CA GLU A 436 18.55 22.23 -18.53
C GLU A 436 19.94 22.16 -19.18
N SER A 437 20.83 21.30 -18.68
CA SER A 437 22.17 21.13 -19.26
C SER A 437 22.16 20.53 -20.67
N LEU A 438 21.09 19.84 -21.04
CA LEU A 438 20.86 19.26 -22.37
C LEU A 438 20.06 20.20 -23.29
N GLY A 439 19.76 21.43 -22.84
CA GLY A 439 18.97 22.40 -23.61
C GLY A 439 17.47 22.08 -23.66
N VAL A 440 16.98 21.21 -22.79
CA VAL A 440 15.55 20.86 -22.66
C VAL A 440 14.93 21.73 -21.57
N ALA A 441 14.02 22.61 -21.95
CA ALA A 441 13.28 23.44 -21.01
C ALA A 441 12.21 22.61 -20.28
N LEU A 442 12.38 22.41 -18.98
CA LEU A 442 11.39 21.84 -18.09
C LEU A 442 10.85 22.94 -17.17
N SER A 443 9.53 23.03 -17.04
CA SER A 443 8.88 23.90 -16.07
C SER A 443 9.29 23.52 -14.62
N PRO A 444 9.16 24.43 -13.64
CA PRO A 444 9.28 24.11 -12.21
C PRO A 444 8.39 22.95 -11.74
N THR A 445 7.37 22.58 -12.53
CA THR A 445 6.67 21.30 -12.49
C THR A 445 6.98 20.54 -13.79
N PRO A 446 7.29 19.23 -13.74
CA PRO A 446 7.11 18.31 -12.62
C PRO A 446 8.19 18.39 -11.52
N THR A 447 7.82 18.01 -10.30
CA THR A 447 8.72 17.90 -9.14
C THR A 447 9.20 16.47 -8.91
N HIS A 448 8.46 15.47 -9.39
CA HIS A 448 8.78 14.06 -9.18
C HIS A 448 9.60 13.45 -10.32
N GLY A 449 10.54 12.58 -9.94
CA GLY A 449 11.47 11.91 -10.85
C GLY A 449 10.80 11.16 -11.99
N ALA A 450 9.67 10.49 -11.75
CA ALA A 450 8.98 9.70 -12.77
C ALA A 450 8.43 10.54 -13.93
N VAL A 451 7.73 11.64 -13.61
CA VAL A 451 7.14 12.54 -14.60
C VAL A 451 8.25 13.31 -15.34
N ALA A 452 9.24 13.80 -14.61
CA ALA A 452 10.39 14.50 -15.18
C ALA A 452 11.21 13.60 -16.12
N MET A 453 11.46 12.35 -15.72
CA MET A 453 12.23 11.38 -16.51
C MET A 453 11.47 10.95 -17.76
N GLY A 454 10.16 10.69 -17.65
CA GLY A 454 9.32 10.34 -18.81
C GLY A 454 9.33 11.42 -19.89
N PHE A 455 9.13 12.68 -19.48
CA PHE A 455 9.20 13.82 -20.40
C PHE A 455 10.59 14.00 -21.03
N LEU A 456 11.65 13.95 -20.22
CA LEU A 456 13.03 14.10 -20.71
C LEU A 456 13.39 12.98 -21.70
N ALA A 457 13.03 11.73 -21.38
CA ALA A 457 13.30 10.59 -22.24
C ALA A 457 12.58 10.72 -23.59
N ALA A 458 11.32 11.13 -23.60
CA ALA A 458 10.57 11.39 -24.83
C ALA A 458 11.21 12.52 -25.66
N THR A 459 11.64 13.59 -25.00
CA THR A 459 12.33 14.73 -25.66
C THR A 459 13.65 14.31 -26.31
N LEU A 460 14.34 13.33 -25.71
CA LEU A 460 15.57 12.73 -26.25
C LEU A 460 15.30 11.61 -27.27
N GLY A 461 14.04 11.34 -27.61
CA GLY A 461 13.64 10.36 -28.63
C GLY A 461 13.69 8.91 -28.17
N LEU A 462 13.66 8.62 -26.86
CA LEU A 462 13.56 7.25 -26.37
C LEU A 462 12.15 6.68 -26.60
N PRO A 463 12.03 5.43 -27.07
CA PRO A 463 10.76 4.71 -27.01
C PRO A 463 10.27 4.57 -25.57
N ASP A 464 8.96 4.67 -25.34
CA ASP A 464 8.38 4.71 -23.98
C ASP A 464 8.79 3.50 -23.12
N LEU A 465 8.81 2.30 -23.71
CA LEU A 465 9.23 1.09 -22.99
C LEU A 465 10.73 1.15 -22.63
N ALA A 466 11.58 1.66 -23.51
CA ALA A 466 13.00 1.82 -23.23
C ALA A 466 13.23 2.83 -22.11
N ALA A 467 12.49 3.95 -22.11
CA ALA A 467 12.52 4.94 -21.04
C ALA A 467 12.10 4.33 -19.68
N ALA A 468 11.02 3.56 -19.65
CA ALA A 468 10.55 2.87 -18.45
C ALA A 468 11.56 1.83 -17.95
N VAL A 469 12.19 1.07 -18.85
CA VAL A 469 13.26 0.12 -18.51
C VAL A 469 14.47 0.82 -17.91
N VAL A 470 14.94 1.92 -18.51
CA VAL A 470 16.07 2.71 -18.01
C VAL A 470 15.78 3.25 -16.61
N PHE A 471 14.58 3.79 -16.39
CA PHE A 471 14.19 4.34 -15.10
C PHE A 471 14.09 3.26 -14.01
N ALA A 472 13.48 2.12 -14.34
CA ALA A 472 13.40 0.99 -13.42
C ALA A 472 14.79 0.37 -13.16
N HIS A 473 15.67 0.32 -14.17
CA HIS A 473 17.06 -0.14 -14.02
C HIS A 473 17.83 0.71 -13.01
N ALA A 474 17.67 2.04 -13.04
CA ALA A 474 18.31 2.93 -12.07
C ALA A 474 17.92 2.56 -10.62
N THR A 475 16.65 2.22 -10.39
CA THR A 475 16.16 1.77 -9.06
C THR A 475 16.85 0.49 -8.60
N THR A 476 16.90 -0.52 -9.47
CA THR A 476 17.55 -1.82 -9.19
C THR A 476 19.05 -1.67 -8.96
N ARG A 477 19.73 -0.89 -9.80
CA ARG A 477 21.16 -0.57 -9.67
C ARG A 477 21.46 0.14 -8.35
N ASP A 478 20.67 1.15 -7.99
CA ASP A 478 20.88 1.93 -6.78
C ASP A 478 20.60 1.10 -5.52
N ALA A 479 19.62 0.18 -5.57
CA ALA A 479 19.37 -0.79 -4.50
C ALA A 479 20.56 -1.73 -4.27
N PHE A 480 21.19 -2.27 -5.33
CA PHE A 480 22.41 -3.07 -5.19
C PHE A 480 23.61 -2.24 -4.72
N SER A 481 23.73 -0.98 -5.16
CA SER A 481 24.75 -0.05 -4.66
C SER A 481 24.59 0.16 -3.15
N ALA A 482 23.35 0.36 -2.68
CA ALA A 482 23.04 0.47 -1.26
C ALA A 482 23.34 -0.84 -0.49
N ALA A 483 22.99 -1.99 -1.07
CA ALA A 483 23.25 -3.30 -0.47
C ALA A 483 24.74 -3.55 -0.23
N VAL A 484 25.61 -3.14 -1.16
CA VAL A 484 27.06 -3.23 -1.01
C VAL A 484 27.56 -2.32 0.13
N ARG A 485 27.07 -1.07 0.20
CA ARG A 485 27.47 -0.11 1.25
C ARG A 485 26.99 -0.52 2.65
N LEU A 486 25.86 -1.22 2.73
CA LEU A 486 25.33 -1.81 3.97
C LEU A 486 26.02 -3.13 4.34
N GLY A 487 26.92 -3.66 3.49
CA GLY A 487 27.60 -4.94 3.74
C GLY A 487 26.70 -6.16 3.59
N LEU A 488 25.56 -6.04 2.90
CA LEU A 488 24.64 -7.16 2.67
C LEU A 488 25.17 -8.15 1.63
N VAL A 489 25.93 -7.64 0.64
CA VAL A 489 26.52 -8.41 -0.45
C VAL A 489 27.84 -7.79 -0.90
N GLY A 490 28.78 -8.61 -1.39
CA GLY A 490 30.04 -8.13 -1.95
C GLY A 490 29.89 -7.49 -3.34
N PRO A 491 30.77 -6.56 -3.75
CA PRO A 491 30.64 -5.82 -5.02
C PRO A 491 30.56 -6.71 -6.27
N LEU A 492 31.45 -7.71 -6.39
CA LEU A 492 31.46 -8.63 -7.54
C LEU A 492 30.17 -9.46 -7.62
N ARG A 493 29.67 -9.88 -6.46
CA ARG A 493 28.44 -10.66 -6.38
C ARG A 493 27.21 -9.81 -6.70
N ALA A 494 27.20 -8.55 -6.25
CA ALA A 494 26.14 -7.60 -6.56
C ALA A 494 25.94 -7.41 -8.07
N VAL A 495 27.02 -7.36 -8.87
CA VAL A 495 26.93 -7.27 -10.34
C VAL A 495 26.20 -8.49 -10.92
N ALA A 496 26.52 -9.70 -10.46
CA ALA A 496 25.87 -10.92 -10.94
C ALA A 496 24.38 -10.97 -10.55
N LEU A 497 24.03 -10.52 -9.33
CA LEU A 497 22.64 -10.44 -8.88
C LEU A 497 21.86 -9.35 -9.64
N GLN A 498 22.49 -8.20 -9.92
CA GLN A 498 21.90 -7.11 -10.68
C GLN A 498 21.55 -7.53 -12.10
N ALA A 499 22.42 -8.27 -12.79
CA ALA A 499 22.14 -8.78 -14.12
C ALA A 499 20.88 -9.67 -14.13
N ARG A 500 20.81 -10.63 -13.20
CA ARG A 500 19.64 -11.52 -13.04
C ARG A 500 18.36 -10.74 -12.74
N ALA A 501 18.43 -9.75 -11.86
CA ALA A 501 17.28 -8.92 -11.51
C ALA A 501 16.79 -8.07 -12.69
N LEU A 502 17.71 -7.54 -13.50
CA LEU A 502 17.38 -6.74 -14.67
C LEU A 502 16.63 -7.56 -15.73
N ASP A 503 17.07 -8.78 -16.02
CA ASP A 503 16.40 -9.65 -17.02
C ASP A 503 14.95 -9.98 -16.62
N ASP A 504 14.72 -10.30 -15.34
CA ASP A 504 13.37 -10.54 -14.81
C ASP A 504 12.53 -9.26 -14.85
N GLN A 505 13.11 -8.12 -14.47
CA GLN A 505 12.45 -6.82 -14.48
C GLN A 505 12.02 -6.40 -15.90
N VAL A 506 12.90 -6.50 -16.90
CA VAL A 506 12.59 -6.12 -18.29
C VAL A 506 11.44 -6.97 -18.83
N ARG A 507 11.50 -8.29 -18.60
CA ARG A 507 10.45 -9.23 -19.01
C ARG A 507 9.09 -8.86 -18.40
N ARG A 508 9.05 -8.62 -17.08
CA ARG A 508 7.83 -8.26 -16.36
C ARG A 508 7.27 -6.93 -16.80
N LEU A 509 8.11 -5.90 -16.84
CA LEU A 509 7.70 -4.57 -17.25
C LEU A 509 7.13 -4.60 -18.67
N SER A 510 7.80 -5.27 -19.61
CA SER A 510 7.33 -5.40 -21.00
C SER A 510 5.95 -6.07 -21.08
N ALA A 511 5.69 -7.09 -20.26
CA ALA A 511 4.40 -7.79 -20.25
C ALA A 511 3.23 -6.91 -19.77
N ILE A 512 3.47 -6.01 -18.81
CA ILE A 512 2.42 -5.15 -18.24
C ILE A 512 2.38 -3.75 -18.88
N PHE A 513 3.44 -3.36 -19.60
CA PHE A 513 3.64 -2.00 -20.11
C PHE A 513 2.46 -1.46 -20.93
N PRO A 514 1.83 -2.23 -21.84
CA PRO A 514 0.70 -1.73 -22.63
C PRO A 514 -0.45 -1.23 -21.77
N ASP A 515 -0.72 -1.91 -20.65
CA ASP A 515 -1.87 -1.68 -19.77
C ASP A 515 -1.60 -0.68 -18.64
N LEU A 516 -0.36 -0.18 -18.51
CA LEU A 516 -0.01 0.80 -17.48
C LEU A 516 -0.76 2.12 -17.68
N ASP A 517 -1.50 2.53 -16.63
CA ASP A 517 -2.27 3.77 -16.53
C ASP A 517 -2.07 4.42 -15.14
N PRO A 518 -1.79 5.75 -15.06
CA PRO A 518 -1.75 6.50 -13.80
C PRO A 518 -2.96 6.28 -12.88
N ALA A 519 -4.17 6.08 -13.42
CA ALA A 519 -5.39 5.86 -12.64
C ALA A 519 -5.36 4.53 -11.86
N THR A 520 -4.61 3.54 -12.34
CA THR A 520 -4.42 2.23 -11.68
C THR A 520 -3.08 2.12 -10.94
N ALA A 521 -2.27 3.18 -10.92
CA ALA A 521 -0.95 3.16 -10.29
C ALA A 521 -1.04 2.88 -8.79
N ALA A 522 -0.25 1.92 -8.32
CA ALA A 522 -0.32 1.38 -6.96
C ALA A 522 1.01 0.74 -6.55
N THR A 523 1.26 0.65 -5.25
CA THR A 523 2.36 -0.16 -4.71
C THR A 523 1.98 -1.64 -4.73
N SER A 524 2.96 -2.53 -4.82
CA SER A 524 2.73 -3.98 -4.87
C SER A 524 3.48 -4.77 -3.80
N ALA A 525 4.19 -4.08 -2.92
CA ALA A 525 5.00 -4.68 -1.87
C ALA A 525 4.75 -4.00 -0.51
N PRO A 526 3.64 -4.32 0.18
CA PRO A 526 3.26 -3.64 1.43
C PRO A 526 4.32 -3.71 2.54
N LEU A 527 5.14 -4.77 2.55
CA LEU A 527 6.26 -4.88 3.48
C LEU A 527 7.33 -3.81 3.20
N LEU A 528 7.66 -3.57 1.93
CA LEU A 528 8.62 -2.53 1.56
C LEU A 528 8.07 -1.15 1.95
N ASP A 529 6.78 -0.90 1.73
CA ASP A 529 6.14 0.36 2.14
C ASP A 529 6.23 0.58 3.66
N ALA A 530 5.99 -0.48 4.45
CA ALA A 530 6.14 -0.42 5.91
C ALA A 530 7.61 -0.19 6.33
N LEU A 531 8.57 -0.88 5.71
CA LEU A 531 9.99 -0.75 6.04
C LEU A 531 10.54 0.62 5.63
N HIS A 532 10.19 1.10 4.45
CA HIS A 532 10.63 2.39 3.95
C HIS A 532 10.03 3.53 4.78
N ALA A 533 8.76 3.43 5.21
CA ALA A 533 8.20 4.38 6.18
C ALA A 533 8.88 4.31 7.56
N ALA A 534 9.40 3.14 7.97
CA ALA A 534 10.15 2.99 9.21
C ALA A 534 11.57 3.61 9.16
N HIS A 535 12.06 4.03 7.99
CA HIS A 535 13.37 4.68 7.85
C HIS A 535 13.52 5.94 8.72
N ASP A 536 12.46 6.73 8.84
CA ASP A 536 12.44 7.95 9.66
C ASP A 536 12.49 7.66 11.17
N LEU A 537 12.32 6.40 11.59
CA LEU A 537 12.44 5.99 12.99
C LEU A 537 13.89 5.73 13.41
N LEU A 538 14.79 5.47 12.46
CA LEU A 538 16.15 5.02 12.73
C LEU A 538 17.01 6.15 13.28
N GLU A 539 17.78 5.85 14.33
CA GLU A 539 18.72 6.80 14.95
C GLU A 539 19.89 7.12 14.01
N MET A 540 20.52 6.07 13.48
CA MET A 540 21.69 6.17 12.60
C MET A 540 21.30 5.81 11.18
N ARG A 541 21.51 6.75 10.25
CA ARG A 541 21.14 6.61 8.84
C ARG A 541 22.30 6.98 7.94
N LEU A 542 22.68 6.06 7.07
CA LEU A 542 23.63 6.25 5.97
C LEU A 542 22.94 6.85 4.74
N PHE A 543 21.65 6.57 4.54
CA PHE A 543 20.85 7.04 3.41
C PHE A 543 19.82 8.07 3.84
N GLN A 544 19.27 8.81 2.87
CA GLN A 544 18.27 9.84 3.10
C GLN A 544 16.82 9.32 3.07
N SER A 545 16.62 8.06 2.64
CA SER A 545 15.35 7.31 2.67
C SER A 545 15.56 5.80 2.55
#